data_AF-A0A5C4M3I1-F1
#
_entry.id   AF-A0A5C4M3I1-F1
#
_cell.length_a   1.000
_cell.length_b   1.000
_cell.length_c   1.000
_cell.angle_alpha   90.00
_cell.angle_beta   90.00
_cell.angle_gamma   90.00
#
_symmetry.space_group_name_H-M   'P 1'
#
loop_
_entity.id
_entity.type
_entity.pdbx_description
1 polymer ?
#
loop_
_entity_poly.entity_id
_entity_poly.type
_entity_poly.pdbx_seq_one_letter_code
_entity_poly.pdbx_strand_id
1 'polypeptide(L)' 'MVRPPEAAAFLVRAWYEDGQLRARITYLVEPGSGPHAQVTTADPAEVHRHLAEWLHAAGRATDDHDR' A
#
# COMPACT_ATOMS: atom_id res chain seq x y z
N MET A 1 -4.80 -11.00 -18.14
CA MET A 1 -4.12 -9.69 -18.10
C MET A 1 -4.67 -9.00 -16.86
N VAL A 2 -3.88 -8.86 -15.79
CA VAL A 2 -4.35 -8.31 -14.51
C VAL A 2 -4.75 -6.85 -14.71
N ARG A 3 -5.99 -6.48 -14.42
CA ARG A 3 -6.37 -5.06 -14.38
C ARG A 3 -6.03 -4.51 -12.99
N PRO A 4 -5.22 -3.44 -12.90
CA PRO A 4 -5.06 -2.76 -11.63
C PRO A 4 -6.41 -2.12 -11.21
N PRO A 5 -6.61 -1.87 -9.90
CA PRO A 5 -7.79 -1.14 -9.43
C PRO A 5 -7.91 0.21 -10.13
N GLU A 6 -9.15 0.66 -10.39
CA GLU A 6 -9.43 1.92 -11.10
C GLU A 6 -8.80 3.14 -10.41
N ALA A 7 -8.66 3.12 -9.08
CA ALA A 7 -8.04 4.20 -8.31
C ALA A 7 -7.42 3.73 -6.98
N ALA A 8 -6.13 3.41 -6.98
CA ALA A 8 -5.39 3.20 -5.72
C ALA A 8 -4.88 4.54 -5.14
N ALA A 9 -5.06 4.72 -3.84
CA ALA A 9 -4.46 5.82 -3.07
C ALA A 9 -3.59 5.26 -1.94
N PHE A 10 -2.60 6.04 -1.49
CA PHE A 10 -1.85 5.70 -0.29
C PHE A 10 -1.55 6.94 0.54
N LEU A 11 -1.45 6.76 1.85
CA LEU A 11 -1.07 7.79 2.80
C LEU A 11 0.29 7.45 3.39
N VAL A 12 1.23 8.38 3.33
CA VAL A 12 2.54 8.25 3.99
C VAL A 12 2.60 9.21 5.17
N ARG A 13 2.95 8.68 6.34
CA ARG A 13 3.31 9.47 7.52
C ARG A 13 4.76 9.17 7.87
N ALA A 14 5.62 10.17 7.85
CA ALA A 14 7.00 10.05 8.33
C ALA A 14 7.17 10.78 9.66
N TRP A 15 7.97 10.22 10.56
CA TRP A 15 8.32 10.81 11.86
C TRP A 15 9.70 10.34 12.31
N TYR A 16 10.29 11.03 13.29
CA TYR A 16 11.50 10.56 13.96
C TYR A 16 11.13 9.88 15.28
N GLU A 17 11.73 8.72 15.55
CA GLU A 17 11.59 7.95 16.78
C GLU A 17 12.99 7.45 17.18
N ASP A 18 13.44 7.77 18.40
CA ASP A 18 14.77 7.43 18.91
C ASP A 18 15.93 7.84 17.98
N GLY A 19 15.81 9.01 17.33
CA GLY A 19 16.81 9.52 16.39
C GLY A 19 16.83 8.82 15.04
N GLN A 20 15.92 7.86 14.80
CA GLN A 20 15.77 7.16 13.53
C GLN A 20 14.55 7.66 12.77
N LEU A 21 14.68 7.80 11.45
CA LEU A 21 13.54 8.10 10.59
C LEU A 21 12.65 6.85 10.50
N ARG A 22 11.35 7.04 10.74
CA ARG A 22 10.30 6.05 10.57
C ARG A 22 9.29 6.56 9.56
N ALA A 23 8.74 5.64 8.77
CA ALA A 23 7.63 5.91 7.87
C ALA A 23 6.56 4.85 8.03
N ARG A 24 5.29 5.26 7.99
CA ARG A 24 4.13 4.38 7.88
C ARG A 24 3.38 4.68 6.60
N ILE A 25 3.12 3.63 5.85
CA ILE A 25 2.30 3.68 4.64
C ILE A 25 0.99 3.01 4.94
N THR A 26 -0.09 3.60 4.46
CA THR A 26 -1.43 3.02 4.50
C THR A 26 -1.97 2.98 3.07
N TYR A 27 -2.29 1.79 2.57
CA TYR A 27 -2.76 1.58 1.20
C TYR A 27 -4.29 1.51 1.16
N LEU A 28 -4.89 2.15 0.16
CA LEU A 28 -6.33 2.27 -0.08
C LEU A 28 -6.61 1.86 -1.53
N VAL A 29 -7.46 0.86 -1.75
CA VAL A 29 -7.81 0.36 -3.09
C VAL A 29 -8.89 1.22 -3.73
N GLU A 30 -9.74 1.87 -2.92
CA GLU A 30 -10.75 2.82 -3.36
C GLU A 30 -10.83 4.00 -2.38
N PRO A 31 -10.96 5.26 -2.85
CA PRO A 31 -11.15 6.41 -1.98
C PRO A 31 -12.42 6.24 -1.11
N GLY A 32 -12.23 6.14 0.21
CA GLY A 32 -13.32 5.97 1.18
C GLY A 32 -13.56 4.53 1.64
N SER A 33 -12.96 3.53 0.99
CA SER A 33 -12.80 2.20 1.58
C SER A 33 -11.78 2.29 2.73
N GLY A 34 -11.98 1.50 3.80
CA GLY A 34 -11.02 1.45 4.90
C GLY A 34 -9.61 1.00 4.46
N PRO A 35 -8.59 1.13 5.31
CA PRO A 35 -7.23 0.75 4.95
C PRO A 35 -7.14 -0.75 4.68
N HIS A 36 -6.62 -1.12 3.51
CA HIS A 36 -6.42 -2.51 3.13
C HIS A 36 -5.12 -3.10 3.66
N ALA A 37 -4.07 -2.27 3.80
CA ALA A 37 -2.78 -2.69 4.32
C ALA A 37 -2.04 -1.51 4.96
N GLN A 38 -1.20 -1.83 5.96
CA GLN A 38 -0.34 -0.87 6.62
C GLN A 38 1.06 -1.45 6.79
N VAL A 39 2.09 -0.66 6.44
CA VAL A 39 3.50 -1.05 6.55
C VAL A 39 4.25 0.05 7.29
N THR A 40 5.11 -0.33 8.24
CA THR A 40 6.03 0.59 8.92
C THR A 40 7.46 0.17 8.61
N THR A 41 8.28 1.11 8.13
CA THR A 41 9.70 0.87 7.79
C THR A 41 10.58 2.00 8.29
N ALA A 42 11.86 1.69 8.55
CA ALA A 42 12.91 2.66 8.81
C ALA A 42 13.61 3.13 7.52
N ASP A 43 13.38 2.44 6.40
CA ASP A 43 13.96 2.76 5.10
C ASP A 43 12.85 3.17 4.10
N PRO A 44 12.74 4.47 3.79
CA PRO A 44 11.80 4.98 2.79
C PRO A 44 11.95 4.36 1.39
N ALA A 45 13.07 3.74 1.05
CA ALA A 45 13.24 3.05 -0.22
C ALA A 45 12.44 1.74 -0.30
N GLU A 46 12.18 1.07 0.83
CA GLU A 46 11.38 -0.16 0.88
C GLU A 46 9.90 0.07 0.54
N VAL A 47 9.46 1.33 0.60
CA VAL A 47 8.08 1.76 0.35
C VAL A 47 7.66 1.49 -1.09
N HIS A 48 8.54 1.76 -2.05
CA HIS A 48 8.27 1.52 -3.48
C HIS A 48 8.09 0.03 -3.77
N ARG A 49 8.90 -0.83 -3.14
CA ARG A 49 8.83 -2.28 -3.29
C ARG A 49 7.53 -2.84 -2.70
N HIS A 50 7.18 -2.46 -1.48
CA HIS A 50 5.93 -2.88 -0.85
C HIS A 50 4.68 -2.41 -1.63
N LEU A 51 4.71 -1.19 -2.17
CA LEU A 51 3.61 -0.69 -3.01
C LEU A 51 3.46 -1.53 -4.28
N ALA A 52 4.57 -1.85 -4.97
CA ALA A 52 4.54 -2.68 -6.17
C ALA A 52 4.02 -4.10 -5.88
N GLU A 53 4.51 -4.73 -4.82
CA GLU A 53 4.04 -6.05 -4.37
C GLU A 53 2.55 -6.03 -4.03
N TRP A 54 2.09 -5.01 -3.30
CA TRP A 54 0.69 -4.86 -2.94
C TRP A 54 -0.22 -4.62 -4.14
N LEU A 55 0.15 -3.73 -5.08
CA LEU A 55 -0.61 -3.51 -6.32
C LEU A 55 -0.70 -4.80 -7.16
N HIS A 56 0.38 -5.58 -7.22
CA HIS A 56 0.38 -6.88 -7.89
C HIS A 56 -0.54 -7.90 -7.21
N ALA A 57 -0.58 -7.94 -5.88
CA ALA A 57 -1.45 -8.84 -5.13
C ALA A 57 -2.93 -8.42 -5.22
N ALA A 58 -3.22 -7.12 -5.09
CA ALA A 58 -4.56 -6.56 -5.15
C ALA A 58 -5.22 -6.83 -6.51
N GLY A 59 -4.46 -6.69 -7.61
CA GLY A 59 -4.96 -7.02 -8.95
C GLY A 59 -5.36 -8.49 -9.13
N ARG A 60 -4.79 -9.43 -8.35
CA ARG A 60 -5.20 -10.84 -8.36
C ARG A 60 -6.45 -11.13 -7.54
N ALA A 61 -6.69 -10.36 -6.47
CA ALA A 61 -7.82 -10.57 -5.57
C ALA A 61 -9.15 -10.13 -6.19
N THR A 62 -9.14 -9.10 -7.04
CA THR A 62 -10.31 -8.66 -7.82
C THR A 62 -10.82 -9.70 -8.82
N ASP A 63 -9.95 -10.59 -9.32
CA ASP A 63 -10.36 -11.64 -10.28
C ASP A 63 -11.11 -12.82 -9.61
N ASP A 64 -10.96 -13.01 -8.29
CA ASP A 64 -11.55 -14.16 -7.56
C ASP A 64 -12.97 -13.86 -7.05
N HIS A 65 -13.36 -12.58 -6.97
CA HIS A 65 -14.69 -12.17 -6.51
C HIS A 65 -15.76 -12.17 -7.62
N ASP A 66 -15.35 -12.35 -8.87
CA ASP A 66 -16.22 -12.29 -10.07
C ASP A 66 -16.52 -13.70 -10.65
N ARG A 67 -16.36 -14.76 -9.84
CA ARG A 67 -16.57 -16.17 -10.22
C ARG A 67 -17.75 -16.82 -9.51
#